data_AF-A0A7C3QJK1-F1
#
_entry.id   AF-A0A7C3QJK1-F1
#
_cell.length_a   1.000
_cell.length_b   1.000
_cell.length_c   1.000
_cell.angle_alpha   90.00
_cell.angle_beta   90.00
_cell.angle_gamma   90.00
#
_symmetry.space_group_name_H-M   'P 1'
#
loop_
_entity.id
_entity.type
_entity.pdbx_description
1 polymer ?
#
loop_
_entity_poly.entity_id
_entity_poly.type
_entity_poly.pdbx_seq_one_letter_code
_entity_poly.pdbx_strand_id
1 'polypeptide(L)'
;MRISDFVVREAIVPQLTATTKEAVIREMIQSLASAGHFRGADLEDVVRQVLKRELLGSTGIGRGVAIPHAKHQSVDHLIGTVALSPAGVPFEAIDG
;
A
#
# COMPACT_ATOMS: atom_id res chain seq x y z
N MET A 1 19.24 0.76 -5.28
CA MET A 1 18.01 0.07 -5.70
C MET A 1 17.02 1.13 -6.16
N ARG A 2 16.43 0.95 -7.32
CA ARG A 2 15.43 1.86 -7.92
C ARG A 2 14.03 1.36 -7.59
N ILE A 3 13.04 2.25 -7.61
CA ILE A 3 11.63 1.86 -7.42
C ILE A 3 11.19 0.81 -8.46
N SER A 4 11.68 0.95 -9.69
CA SER A 4 11.42 0.02 -10.79
C SER A 4 11.91 -1.40 -10.53
N ASP A 5 12.82 -1.60 -9.57
CA ASP A 5 13.39 -2.91 -9.29
C ASP A 5 12.46 -3.78 -8.41
N PHE A 6 11.44 -3.20 -7.76
CA PHE A 6 10.52 -3.93 -6.86
C PHE A 6 9.02 -3.62 -7.06
N VAL A 7 8.69 -2.63 -7.90
CA VAL A 7 7.28 -2.38 -8.26
C VAL A 7 6.77 -3.52 -9.14
N VAL A 8 5.72 -4.16 -8.66
CA VAL A 8 5.01 -5.23 -9.37
C VAL A 8 4.10 -4.60 -10.41
N ARG A 9 4.40 -4.84 -11.69
CA ARG A 9 3.71 -4.18 -12.81
C ARG A 9 2.23 -4.56 -12.86
N GLU A 10 1.92 -5.82 -12.57
CA GLU A 10 0.58 -6.39 -12.57
C GLU A 10 -0.27 -5.90 -11.40
N ALA A 11 0.36 -5.36 -10.36
CA ALA A 11 -0.32 -4.86 -9.18
C ALA A 11 -0.58 -3.34 -9.22
N ILE A 12 -0.12 -2.62 -10.25
CA ILE A 12 -0.32 -1.16 -10.37
C ILE A 12 -1.81 -0.85 -10.44
N VAL A 13 -2.29 0.06 -9.59
CA VAL A 13 -3.71 0.47 -9.51
C VAL A 13 -3.84 1.92 -10.00
N PRO A 14 -4.00 2.15 -11.32
CA PRO A 14 -4.00 3.50 -11.87
C PRO A 14 -5.23 4.34 -11.47
N GLN A 15 -6.28 3.69 -10.96
CA GLN A 15 -7.49 4.36 -10.47
C GLN A 15 -8.01 3.61 -9.23
N LEU A 16 -7.72 4.15 -8.06
CA LEU A 16 -8.28 3.67 -6.80
C LEU A 16 -9.79 3.95 -6.76
N THR A 17 -10.54 3.00 -6.21
CA THR A 17 -11.97 3.16 -5.92
C THR A 17 -12.22 3.50 -4.45
N ALA A 18 -11.32 3.08 -3.56
CA ALA A 18 -11.37 3.40 -2.15
C ALA A 18 -11.14 4.89 -1.86
N THR A 19 -11.90 5.40 -0.90
CA THR A 19 -11.87 6.82 -0.49
C THR A 19 -11.41 7.03 0.95
N THR A 20 -11.15 5.95 1.70
CA THR A 20 -10.62 6.00 3.05
C THR A 20 -9.20 5.42 3.09
N LYS A 21 -8.36 5.93 4.00
CA LYS A 21 -6.99 5.45 4.22
C LYS A 21 -6.91 3.92 4.34
N GLU A 22 -7.76 3.33 5.18
CA GLU A 22 -7.78 1.88 5.41
C GLU A 22 -8.18 1.10 4.16
N ALA A 23 -9.21 1.57 3.45
CA ALA A 23 -9.68 0.90 2.24
C ALA A 23 -8.65 1.00 1.11
N VAL A 24 -7.94 2.13 0.96
CA VAL A 24 -6.85 2.28 -0.02
C VAL A 24 -5.71 1.31 0.28
N ILE A 25 -5.27 1.25 1.54
CA ILE A 25 -4.21 0.34 1.96
C ILE A 25 -4.61 -1.12 1.64
N ARG A 26 -5.86 -1.49 1.94
CA ARG A 26 -6.41 -2.81 1.60
C ARG A 26 -6.43 -3.06 0.09
N GLU A 27 -6.91 -2.11 -0.71
CA GLU A 27 -6.98 -2.23 -2.18
C GLU A 27 -5.58 -2.44 -2.80
N MET A 28 -4.58 -1.68 -2.33
CA MET A 28 -3.18 -1.83 -2.76
C MET A 28 -2.61 -3.22 -2.41
N ILE A 29 -2.82 -3.68 -1.18
CA ILE A 29 -2.32 -4.98 -0.71
C ILE A 29 -3.04 -6.13 -1.42
N GLN A 30 -4.36 -6.00 -1.65
CA GLN A 30 -5.14 -6.95 -2.43
C GLN A 30 -4.59 -7.09 -3.85
N SER A 31 -4.20 -5.99 -4.49
CA SER A 31 -3.59 -6.02 -5.83
C SER A 31 -2.28 -6.83 -5.85
N LEU A 32 -1.44 -6.67 -4.83
CA LEU A 32 -0.21 -7.47 -4.66
C LEU A 32 -0.50 -8.96 -4.43
N ALA A 33 -1.54 -9.29 -3.64
CA ALA A 33 -1.98 -10.67 -3.43
C ALA A 33 -2.49 -11.29 -4.74
N SER A 34 -3.30 -10.54 -5.49
CA SER A 34 -3.86 -10.97 -6.78
C SER A 34 -2.79 -11.18 -7.85
N ALA A 35 -1.67 -10.44 -7.78
CA ALA A 35 -0.49 -10.65 -8.60
C ALA A 35 0.41 -11.83 -8.14
N GLY A 36 0.07 -12.50 -7.02
CA GLY A 36 0.75 -13.72 -6.57
C GLY A 36 2.00 -13.49 -5.71
N HIS A 37 2.22 -12.29 -5.18
CA HIS A 37 3.44 -11.98 -4.40
C HIS A 37 3.40 -12.44 -2.93
N PHE A 38 2.23 -12.89 -2.46
CA PHE A 38 2.07 -13.65 -1.23
C PHE A 38 0.72 -14.40 -1.30
N ARG A 39 0.49 -15.33 -0.38
CA ARG A 39 -0.73 -16.16 -0.41
C ARG A 39 -1.95 -15.33 0.01
N GLY A 40 -3.08 -15.49 -0.67
CA GLY A 40 -4.32 -14.79 -0.31
C GLY A 40 -4.77 -14.99 1.14
N ALA A 41 -4.43 -16.13 1.77
CA ALA A 41 -4.70 -16.39 3.18
C ALA A 41 -3.96 -15.43 4.14
N ASP A 42 -2.85 -14.82 3.70
CA ASP A 42 -2.04 -13.89 4.49
C ASP A 42 -2.53 -12.42 4.34
N LEU A 43 -3.49 -12.14 3.44
CA LEU A 43 -3.97 -10.79 3.10
C LEU A 43 -4.36 -9.96 4.33
N GLU A 44 -5.24 -10.49 5.18
CA GLU A 44 -5.75 -9.74 6.33
C GLU A 44 -4.63 -9.39 7.33
N ASP A 45 -3.64 -10.27 7.49
CA ASP A 45 -2.53 -10.02 8.40
C ASP A 45 -1.54 -9.00 7.81
N VAL A 46 -1.30 -9.03 6.49
CA VAL A 46 -0.50 -8.00 5.80
C VAL A 46 -1.18 -6.63 5.91
N VAL A 47 -2.49 -6.54 5.66
CA VAL A 47 -3.26 -5.30 5.85
C VAL A 47 -3.13 -4.81 7.29
N ARG A 48 -3.31 -5.70 8.27
CA ARG A 48 -3.17 -5.36 9.69
C ARG A 48 -1.78 -4.83 10.03
N GLN A 49 -0.70 -5.42 9.52
CA GLN A 49 0.66 -4.94 9.80
C GLN A 49 0.93 -3.56 9.20
N VAL A 50 0.44 -3.29 7.98
CA VAL A 50 0.58 -1.97 7.36
C VAL A 50 -0.23 -0.92 8.11
N LEU A 51 -1.47 -1.22 8.50
CA LEU A 51 -2.28 -0.34 9.36
C LEU A 51 -1.65 -0.11 10.73
N LYS A 52 -1.09 -1.16 11.34
CA LYS A 52 -0.35 -1.02 12.61
C LYS A 52 0.84 -0.09 12.47
N ARG A 53 1.57 -0.13 11.35
CA ARG A 53 2.65 0.82 11.07
C ARG A 53 2.10 2.23 10.88
N GLU A 54 1.01 2.38 10.15
CA GLU A 54 0.35 3.67 9.91
C GLU A 54 -0.13 4.34 11.21
N LEU A 55 -0.61 3.56 12.18
CA LEU A 55 -1.02 4.04 13.51
C LEU A 55 0.12 4.60 14.37
N LEU A 56 1.38 4.24 14.10
CA LEU A 56 2.54 4.83 14.79
C LEU A 56 2.82 6.27 14.34
N GLY A 57 2.19 6.70 13.24
CA GLY A 57 2.40 7.97 12.60
C GLY A 57 2.20 7.81 11.11
N SER A 58 1.49 8.78 10.53
CA SER A 58 1.12 8.80 9.13
C SER A 58 2.31 8.54 8.21
N THR A 59 2.10 7.72 7.19
CA THR A 59 3.07 7.55 6.10
C THR A 59 2.82 8.51 4.93
N GLY A 60 1.88 9.45 5.08
CA GLY A 60 1.70 10.60 4.20
C GLY A 60 2.87 11.57 4.33
N ILE A 61 3.71 11.64 3.30
CA ILE A 61 4.93 12.48 3.28
C ILE A 61 4.66 13.89 2.70
N GLY A 62 3.40 14.16 2.35
CA GLY A 62 2.94 15.41 1.79
C GLY A 62 2.96 15.46 0.27
N ARG A 63 2.49 16.58 -0.28
CA ARG A 63 2.34 16.84 -1.73
C ARG A 63 1.52 15.75 -2.45
N GLY A 64 0.50 15.22 -1.77
CA GLY A 64 -0.36 14.17 -2.29
C GLY A 64 0.30 12.78 -2.38
N VAL A 65 1.40 12.54 -1.66
CA VAL A 65 2.11 11.24 -1.66
C VAL A 65 2.07 10.60 -0.28
N ALA A 66 1.78 9.30 -0.26
CA ALA A 66 1.89 8.43 0.90
C ALA A 66 2.64 7.15 0.55
N ILE A 67 3.35 6.58 1.52
CA ILE A 67 4.14 5.34 1.34
C ILE A 67 3.78 4.35 2.45
N PRO A 68 2.56 3.77 2.45
CA PRO A 68 2.20 2.75 3.42
C PRO A 68 3.07 1.51 3.22
N HIS A 69 3.72 1.04 4.29
CA HIS A 69 4.68 -0.07 4.22
C HIS A 69 4.71 -0.87 5.53
N ALA A 70 5.08 -2.15 5.44
CA ALA A 70 5.40 -2.99 6.58
C ALA A 70 6.34 -4.14 6.16
N LYS A 71 6.97 -4.77 7.15
CA LYS A 71 7.62 -6.07 6.97
C LYS A 71 6.63 -7.17 7.32
N HIS A 72 6.60 -8.25 6.54
CA HIS A 72 5.73 -9.38 6.79
C HIS A 72 6.43 -10.69 6.40
N GLN A 73 6.20 -11.76 7.17
CA GLN A 73 6.87 -13.05 7.00
C GLN A 73 6.46 -13.81 5.73
N SER A 74 5.30 -13.50 5.16
CA SER A 74 4.82 -14.12 3.92
C SER A 74 5.47 -13.55 2.66
N VAL A 75 6.36 -12.57 2.81
CA VAL A 75 7.02 -11.85 1.72
C VAL A 75 8.53 -11.99 1.91
N ASP A 76 9.19 -12.67 0.98
CA ASP A 76 10.59 -13.07 1.04
C ASP A 76 11.57 -12.08 0.37
N HIS A 77 11.05 -11.15 -0.43
CA HIS A 77 11.80 -10.06 -1.06
C HIS A 77 10.99 -8.77 -1.05
N LEU A 78 11.64 -7.63 -1.29
CA LEU A 78 10.91 -6.36 -1.38
C LEU A 78 9.96 -6.38 -2.58
N ILE A 79 8.69 -6.07 -2.32
CA ILE A 79 7.64 -5.89 -3.32
C ILE A 79 6.93 -4.57 -3.05
N GLY A 80 6.33 -3.98 -4.07
CA GLY A 80 5.53 -2.77 -3.92
C GLY A 80 4.57 -2.58 -5.09
N THR A 81 3.58 -1.73 -4.88
CA THR A 81 2.67 -1.28 -5.93
C THR A 81 2.59 0.24 -5.92
N VAL A 82 2.17 0.82 -7.04
CA VAL A 82 1.82 2.23 -7.18
C VAL A 82 0.33 2.31 -7.42
N ALA A 83 -0.33 3.18 -6.67
CA ALA A 83 -1.75 3.44 -6.82
C ALA A 83 -2.03 4.94 -6.91
N LEU A 84 -3.04 5.32 -7.68
CA LEU A 84 -3.44 6.71 -7.89
C LEU A 84 -4.92 6.88 -7.54
N SER A 85 -5.22 7.80 -6.62
CA SER A 85 -6.59 8.30 -6.40
C SER A 85 -6.74 9.65 -7.08
N PRO A 86 -7.53 9.76 -8.17
CA PRO A 86 -7.75 11.03 -8.85
C PRO A 86 -8.41 12.10 -7.95
N ALA A 87 -9.26 11.67 -7.02
CA ALA A 87 -9.96 12.55 -6.08
C ALA A 87 -9.15 12.88 -4.82
N GLY A 88 -7.99 12.21 -4.63
CA GLY A 88 -7.27 12.22 -3.37
C GLY A 88 -7.96 11.38 -2.29
N VAL A 89 -7.26 11.16 -1.18
CA VAL A 89 -7.77 10.46 0.00
C VAL A 89 -7.20 11.14 1.24
N PRO A 90 -8.03 11.47 2.26
CA PRO A 90 -7.51 11.94 3.54
C PRO A 90 -6.55 10.93 4.14
N PHE A 91 -5.28 11.33 4.29
CA PHE A 91 -4.22 10.44 4.75
C PHE A 91 -3.49 10.97 5.99
N GLU A 92 -3.93 12.10 6.57
CA GLU A 92 -3.27 12.74 7.72
C GLU A 92 -1.78 13.01 7.42
N ALA A 93 -1.49 13.60 6.26
CA ALA A 93 -0.11 13.83 5.83
C ALA A 93 0.58 14.88 6.71
N ILE A 94 1.91 14.91 6.67
CA ILE A 94 2.71 15.86 7.45
C ILE A 94 2.43 17.35 7.12
N ASP A 95 1.93 17.63 5.92
CA ASP A 95 1.66 18.99 5.43
C ASP A 95 0.19 19.43 5.56
N GLY A 96 -0.66 18.61 6.19
CA GLY A 96 -2.06 18.93 6.46
C GLY A 96 -3.02 18.39 5.41
#